data_AF-A0AAW9A9B1-F1
#
_entry.id   AF-A0AAW9A9B1-F1
#
_cell.length_a   1.000
_cell.length_b   1.000
_cell.length_c   1.000
_cell.angle_alpha   90.00
_cell.angle_beta   90.00
_cell.angle_gamma   90.00
#
_symmetry.space_group_name_H-M   'P 1'
#
loop_
_entity.id
_entity.type
_entity.pdbx_description
1 polymer ?
#
loop_
_entity_poly.entity_id
_entity_poly.type
_entity_poly.pdbx_seq_one_letter_code
_entity_poly.pdbx_strand_id
1 'polypeptide(L)'
;MITTYCTNCGEEVIANSNFCGNCGKPIKVITDINDSKTKPKTKSRLLKQEKRKLLYVLLIVFGVFIIAFYLNNTPSNAVGKYMKYARVSNTGEAMKYLSVDADISSIEVTLRNARYYTRNEIRYEIDSFTIISEERDGNKATVLTHATYENGGVKKTKYTLSKIEGKWKITGIERLN
;
A
#
# COMPACT_ATOMS: atom_id res chain seq x y z
N MET A 1 53.69 -58.02 1.29
CA MET A 1 53.88 -57.56 2.68
C MET A 1 53.64 -56.05 2.68
N ILE A 2 52.79 -55.51 3.56
CA ILE A 2 52.51 -54.07 3.63
C ILE A 2 53.43 -53.49 4.70
N THR A 3 54.44 -52.73 4.28
CA THR A 3 55.36 -52.01 5.14
C THR A 3 54.84 -50.59 5.33
N THR A 4 54.47 -50.20 6.56
CA THR A 4 53.95 -48.86 6.86
C THR A 4 55.09 -48.02 7.43
N TYR A 5 55.27 -46.79 6.96
CA TYR A 5 56.30 -45.90 7.50
C TYR A 5 55.68 -44.81 8.40
N CYS A 6 56.39 -44.42 9.45
CA CYS A 6 55.98 -43.35 10.35
C CYS A 6 56.02 -42.01 9.62
N THR A 7 54.88 -41.30 9.54
CA THR A 7 54.80 -39.97 8.92
C THR A 7 55.57 -38.88 9.66
N ASN A 8 56.03 -39.15 10.89
CA ASN A 8 56.78 -38.18 11.69
C ASN A 8 58.31 -38.34 11.62
N CYS A 9 58.83 -39.55 11.43
CA CYS A 9 60.28 -39.81 11.44
C CYS A 9 60.80 -40.67 10.29
N GLY A 10 59.91 -41.23 9.46
CA GLY A 10 60.30 -42.04 8.31
C GLY A 10 60.67 -43.50 8.61
N GLU A 11 60.66 -43.91 9.89
CA GLU A 11 60.98 -45.29 10.29
C GLU A 11 59.89 -46.28 9.88
N GLU A 12 60.28 -47.52 9.55
CA GLU A 12 59.33 -48.59 9.30
C GLU A 12 58.59 -48.98 10.59
N VAL A 13 57.28 -49.20 10.45
CA VAL A 13 56.37 -49.50 11.54
C VAL A 13 55.73 -50.85 11.27
N ILE A 14 55.84 -51.73 12.27
CA ILE A 14 55.14 -53.00 12.34
C ILE A 14 53.63 -52.74 12.36
N ALA A 15 52.90 -53.38 11.44
CA ALA A 15 51.46 -53.26 11.35
C ALA A 15 50.80 -53.55 12.72
N ASN A 16 49.87 -52.67 13.13
CA ASN A 16 49.11 -52.69 14.39
C ASN A 16 49.76 -52.05 15.63
N SER A 17 50.87 -51.31 15.53
CA SER A 17 51.34 -50.49 16.66
C SER A 17 50.59 -49.14 16.73
N ASN A 18 50.09 -48.79 17.91
CA ASN A 18 49.42 -47.49 18.14
C ASN A 18 50.41 -46.32 18.22
N PHE A 19 51.69 -46.61 18.43
CA PHE A 19 52.78 -45.64 18.56
C PHE A 19 54.02 -46.14 17.81
N CYS A 20 54.84 -45.20 17.35
CA CYS A 20 56.12 -45.50 16.74
C CYS A 20 57.15 -45.87 17.80
N GLY A 21 57.79 -47.04 17.67
CA GLY A 21 58.83 -47.49 18.61
C GLY A 21 60.10 -46.63 18.60
N ASN A 22 60.36 -45.90 17.51
CA ASN A 22 61.55 -45.04 17.39
C ASN A 22 61.32 -43.63 17.96
N CYS A 23 60.25 -42.93 17.55
CA CYS A 23 60.01 -41.54 17.98
C CYS A 23 58.94 -41.36 19.07
N GLY A 24 58.26 -42.43 19.49
CA GLY A 24 57.21 -42.41 20.53
C GLY A 24 55.90 -41.73 20.13
N LYS A 25 55.77 -41.21 18.90
CA LYS A 25 54.56 -40.50 18.44
C LYS A 25 53.45 -41.49 18.03
N PRO A 26 52.17 -41.13 18.23
CA PRO A 26 51.03 -41.98 17.87
C PRO A 26 50.90 -42.15 16.35
N ILE A 27 50.47 -43.34 15.95
CA ILE A 27 50.25 -43.72 14.55
C ILE A 27 48.74 -43.71 14.31
N LYS A 28 48.29 -42.85 13.40
CA LYS A 28 46.89 -42.83 12.97
C LYS A 28 46.66 -43.99 12.01
N VAL A 29 46.30 -45.15 12.54
CA VAL A 29 45.78 -46.26 11.74
C VAL A 29 44.41 -45.82 11.20
N ILE A 30 44.31 -45.61 9.90
CA ILE A 30 43.03 -45.33 9.24
C ILE A 30 42.33 -46.69 9.08
N THR A 31 41.57 -47.09 10.10
CA THR A 31 40.55 -48.14 9.93
C THR A 31 39.31 -47.47 9.38
N ASP A 32 39.12 -47.60 8.06
CA ASP A 32 37.88 -47.23 7.35
C ASP A 32 36.73 -48.17 7.74
N ILE A 33 36.23 -48.04 8.97
CA ILE A 33 34.84 -48.40 9.30
C ILE A 33 34.40 -47.44 10.40
N ASN A 34 34.00 -46.23 10.03
CA ASN A 34 33.28 -45.34 10.92
C ASN A 34 31.89 -45.08 10.35
N ASP A 35 30.92 -45.74 10.99
CA ASP A 35 29.65 -45.13 11.40
C ASP A 35 29.75 -43.60 11.49
N SER A 36 29.32 -42.95 10.41
CA SER A 36 29.07 -41.51 10.42
C SER A 36 27.57 -41.31 10.34
N LYS A 37 26.98 -41.20 11.54
CA LYS A 37 25.75 -40.48 11.85
C LYS A 37 25.29 -39.61 10.68
N THR A 38 24.26 -40.08 9.97
CA THR A 38 23.47 -39.26 9.07
C THR A 38 22.82 -38.15 9.90
N LYS A 39 23.50 -37.01 10.06
CA LYS A 39 22.82 -35.78 10.47
C LYS A 39 21.78 -35.49 9.38
N PRO A 40 20.47 -35.45 9.68
CA PRO A 40 19.49 -34.99 8.72
C PRO A 40 19.68 -33.47 8.57
N LYS A 41 20.62 -33.08 7.72
CA LYS A 41 20.49 -31.81 7.00
C LYS A 41 19.27 -31.98 6.10
N THR A 42 18.53 -30.90 5.86
CA THR A 42 17.52 -30.76 4.78
C THR A 42 16.04 -31.00 5.14
N LYS A 43 15.50 -30.24 6.12
CA LYS A 43 14.07 -29.82 6.07
C LYS A 43 13.83 -28.34 6.40
N SER A 44 14.77 -27.66 7.05
CA SER A 44 14.62 -26.27 7.49
C SER A 44 14.83 -25.20 6.40
N ARG A 45 15.43 -25.55 5.25
CA ARG A 45 15.65 -24.60 4.15
C ARG A 45 14.41 -24.37 3.28
N LEU A 46 13.57 -25.39 3.07
CA LEU A 46 12.36 -25.29 2.24
C LEU A 46 11.27 -24.43 2.91
N LEU A 47 11.08 -24.56 4.22
CA LEU A 47 10.16 -23.70 5.00
C LEU A 47 10.58 -22.22 5.04
N LYS A 48 11.88 -21.92 4.87
CA LYS A 48 12.42 -20.54 4.90
C LYS A 48 12.31 -19.85 3.53
N GLN A 49 12.22 -20.63 2.45
CA GLN A 49 12.10 -20.13 1.07
C GLN A 49 10.64 -19.84 0.68
N GLU A 50 9.69 -20.65 1.15
CA GLU A 50 8.24 -20.41 0.94
C GLU A 50 7.73 -19.19 1.72
N LYS A 51 8.21 -18.99 2.95
CA LYS A 51 7.87 -17.80 3.76
C LYS A 51 8.36 -16.49 3.14
N ARG A 52 9.47 -16.50 2.38
CA ARG A 52 9.95 -15.31 1.67
C ARG A 52 9.07 -14.95 0.48
N LYS A 53 8.60 -15.93 -0.30
CA LYS A 53 7.64 -15.67 -1.40
C LYS A 53 6.32 -15.12 -0.84
N LEU A 54 5.82 -15.69 0.25
CA LEU A 54 4.60 -15.21 0.91
C LEU A 54 4.79 -13.79 1.47
N LEU A 55 5.95 -13.48 2.05
CA LEU A 55 6.31 -12.13 2.50
C LEU A 55 6.32 -11.11 1.34
N TYR A 56 6.92 -11.46 0.19
CA TYR A 56 6.92 -10.57 -0.98
C TYR A 56 5.52 -10.33 -1.53
N VAL A 57 4.68 -11.36 -1.61
CA VAL A 57 3.27 -11.20 -2.03
C VAL A 57 2.53 -10.29 -1.05
N LEU A 58 2.73 -10.46 0.26
CA LEU A 58 2.10 -9.62 1.28
C LEU A 58 2.58 -8.17 1.19
N LEU A 59 3.87 -7.93 0.94
CA LEU A 59 4.43 -6.59 0.71
C LEU A 59 3.90 -5.94 -0.56
N ILE A 60 3.72 -6.70 -1.65
CA ILE A 60 3.13 -6.20 -2.89
C ILE A 60 1.67 -5.84 -2.68
N VAL A 61 0.87 -6.72 -2.06
CA VAL A 61 -0.53 -6.46 -1.75
C VAL A 61 -0.66 -5.24 -0.83
N PHE A 62 0.19 -5.14 0.19
CA PHE A 62 0.23 -3.99 1.09
C PHE A 62 0.64 -2.71 0.37
N GLY A 63 1.64 -2.77 -0.52
CA GLY A 63 2.06 -1.65 -1.35
C GLY A 63 0.96 -1.16 -2.29
N VAL A 64 0.26 -2.08 -2.96
CA VAL A 64 -0.91 -1.77 -3.80
C VAL A 64 -2.02 -1.13 -2.96
N PHE A 65 -2.25 -1.64 -1.76
CA PHE A 65 -3.25 -1.08 -0.84
C PHE A 65 -2.90 0.35 -0.41
N ILE A 66 -1.62 0.61 -0.09
CA ILE A 66 -1.13 1.95 0.23
C ILE A 66 -1.30 2.90 -0.97
N ILE A 67 -0.88 2.46 -2.17
CA ILE A 67 -1.02 3.27 -3.39
C ILE A 67 -2.49 3.59 -3.65
N ALA A 68 -3.36 2.58 -3.59
CA ALA A 68 -4.80 2.78 -3.74
C ALA A 68 -5.37 3.74 -2.67
N PHE A 69 -4.91 3.65 -1.43
CA PHE A 69 -5.32 4.56 -0.36
C PHE A 69 -4.93 6.01 -0.65
N TYR A 70 -3.69 6.25 -1.08
CA TYR A 70 -3.21 7.59 -1.43
C TYR A 70 -3.91 8.18 -2.66
N LEU A 71 -4.16 7.37 -3.69
CA LEU A 71 -4.91 7.80 -4.88
C LEU A 71 -6.37 8.12 -4.54
N ASN A 72 -6.96 7.42 -3.58
CA ASN A 72 -8.34 7.64 -3.16
C ASN A 72 -8.53 8.82 -2.18
N ASN A 73 -7.48 9.35 -1.56
CA ASN A 73 -7.61 10.40 -0.55
C ASN A 73 -7.14 11.78 -1.05
N THR A 74 -7.61 12.19 -2.23
CA THR A 74 -7.34 13.50 -2.82
C THR A 74 -8.53 14.46 -2.63
N PRO A 75 -8.31 15.79 -2.59
CA PRO A 75 -9.38 16.78 -2.60
C PRO A 75 -10.35 16.59 -3.77
N SER A 76 -9.82 16.33 -4.96
CA SER A 76 -10.57 16.06 -6.19
C SER A 76 -11.48 14.86 -6.05
N ASN A 77 -11.02 13.77 -5.42
CA ASN A 77 -11.87 12.61 -5.20
C ASN A 77 -13.02 12.93 -4.22
N ALA A 78 -12.76 13.76 -3.19
CA ALA A 78 -13.82 14.20 -2.29
C ALA A 78 -14.88 15.04 -3.02
N VAL A 79 -14.46 16.00 -3.85
CA VAL A 79 -15.38 16.81 -4.68
C VAL A 79 -16.12 15.94 -5.70
N GLY A 80 -15.43 15.03 -6.38
CA GLY A 80 -16.05 14.14 -7.36
C GLY A 80 -17.12 13.24 -6.75
N LYS A 81 -16.87 12.69 -5.55
CA LYS A 81 -17.89 11.91 -4.82
C LYS A 81 -19.04 12.79 -4.36
N TYR A 82 -18.77 13.98 -3.82
CA TYR A 82 -19.81 14.95 -3.49
C TYR A 82 -20.72 15.25 -4.68
N MET A 83 -20.15 15.63 -5.83
CA MET A 83 -20.91 15.95 -7.05
C MET A 83 -21.69 14.74 -7.58
N LYS A 84 -21.10 13.55 -7.55
CA LYS A 84 -21.77 12.30 -7.93
C LYS A 84 -23.03 12.06 -7.10
N TYR A 85 -22.95 12.19 -5.77
CA TYR A 85 -24.10 11.98 -4.90
C TYR A 85 -25.10 13.14 -4.93
N ALA A 86 -24.62 14.38 -5.06
CA ALA A 86 -25.45 15.55 -5.21
C ALA A 86 -26.31 15.49 -6.49
N ARG A 87 -25.73 15.04 -7.61
CA ARG A 87 -26.44 14.85 -8.88
C ARG A 87 -27.64 13.93 -8.74
N VAL A 88 -27.48 12.78 -8.09
CA VAL A 88 -28.56 11.79 -7.90
C VAL A 88 -29.43 12.08 -6.66
N SER A 89 -29.38 13.30 -6.12
CA SER A 89 -30.13 13.71 -4.92
C SER A 89 -29.91 12.82 -3.68
N ASN A 90 -28.78 12.11 -3.60
CA ASN A 90 -28.42 11.32 -2.43
C ASN A 90 -27.73 12.22 -1.40
N THR A 91 -28.54 13.04 -0.73
CA THR A 91 -28.08 14.06 0.20
C THR A 91 -27.32 13.47 1.39
N GLY A 92 -27.74 12.30 1.89
CA GLY A 92 -27.06 11.63 3.00
C GLY A 92 -25.61 11.26 2.68
N GLU A 93 -25.36 10.72 1.48
CA GLU A 93 -23.99 10.43 1.04
C GLU A 93 -23.21 11.69 0.68
N ALA A 94 -23.85 12.68 0.04
CA ALA A 94 -23.20 13.94 -0.31
C ALA A 94 -22.71 14.69 0.94
N MET A 95 -23.51 14.69 2.02
CA MET A 95 -23.17 15.38 3.27
C MET A 95 -21.92 14.82 3.95
N LYS A 96 -21.54 13.56 3.69
CA LYS A 96 -20.31 12.97 4.22
C LYS A 96 -19.04 13.68 3.73
N TYR A 97 -19.11 14.44 2.65
CA TYR A 97 -17.97 15.16 2.08
C TYR A 97 -17.91 16.62 2.51
N LEU A 98 -18.86 17.09 3.33
CA LEU A 98 -18.90 18.45 3.86
C LEU A 98 -18.29 18.50 5.27
N SER A 99 -17.71 19.64 5.66
CA SER A 99 -17.38 19.90 7.07
C SER A 99 -18.60 20.37 7.84
N VAL A 100 -18.65 20.04 9.14
CA VAL A 100 -19.75 20.45 10.04
C VAL A 100 -19.83 21.98 10.14
N ASP A 101 -18.68 22.67 10.06
CA ASP A 101 -18.59 24.13 10.09
C ASP A 101 -18.52 24.76 8.69
N ALA A 102 -18.66 23.96 7.63
CA ALA A 102 -18.80 24.55 6.31
C ALA A 102 -20.04 25.44 6.36
N ASP A 103 -20.00 26.66 5.80
CA ASP A 103 -21.11 27.61 5.88
C ASP A 103 -22.41 26.92 5.45
N ILE A 104 -23.14 26.41 6.44
CA ILE A 104 -24.26 25.49 6.25
C ILE A 104 -25.35 26.27 5.52
N SER A 105 -25.39 27.60 5.67
CA SER A 105 -26.27 28.44 4.88
C SER A 105 -26.00 28.27 3.39
N SER A 106 -24.75 28.29 2.91
CA SER A 106 -24.41 28.10 1.50
C SER A 106 -24.66 26.68 0.98
N ILE A 107 -24.48 25.65 1.82
CA ILE A 107 -24.60 24.25 1.40
C ILE A 107 -26.00 23.70 1.59
N GLU A 108 -26.69 24.05 2.68
CA GLU A 108 -28.11 23.85 2.81
C GLU A 108 -28.83 24.68 1.76
N VAL A 109 -28.43 25.91 1.44
CA VAL A 109 -28.93 26.61 0.24
C VAL A 109 -28.53 25.87 -1.05
N THR A 110 -27.38 25.22 -1.17
CA THR A 110 -27.05 24.45 -2.39
C THR A 110 -27.91 23.17 -2.52
N LEU A 111 -28.14 22.44 -1.42
CA LEU A 111 -28.95 21.21 -1.37
C LEU A 111 -30.46 21.51 -1.33
N ARG A 112 -30.86 22.57 -0.63
CA ARG A 112 -32.23 23.08 -0.56
C ARG A 112 -32.55 23.81 -1.84
N ASN A 113 -31.69 24.60 -2.47
CA ASN A 113 -31.94 25.16 -3.81
C ASN A 113 -31.92 24.09 -4.91
N ALA A 114 -31.20 22.99 -4.72
CA ALA A 114 -31.46 21.81 -5.53
C ALA A 114 -32.94 21.39 -5.42
N ARG A 115 -33.65 21.70 -4.33
CA ARG A 115 -35.12 21.53 -4.11
C ARG A 115 -36.01 22.81 -4.17
N TYR A 116 -35.50 24.05 -4.07
CA TYR A 116 -36.27 25.28 -3.73
C TYR A 116 -36.33 26.37 -4.82
N TYR A 117 -35.73 26.19 -6.01
CA TYR A 117 -35.99 27.06 -7.17
C TYR A 117 -37.38 26.80 -7.81
N THR A 118 -38.37 26.50 -6.97
CA THR A 118 -39.67 25.90 -7.30
C THR A 118 -40.73 26.87 -7.80
N ARG A 119 -40.39 28.13 -8.14
CA ARG A 119 -41.43 29.10 -8.53
C ARG A 119 -41.41 29.62 -9.97
N ASN A 120 -40.35 29.50 -10.78
CA ASN A 120 -40.44 29.93 -12.19
C ASN A 120 -39.36 29.50 -13.21
N GLU A 121 -38.41 28.60 -12.93
CA GLU A 121 -37.31 28.35 -13.90
C GLU A 121 -37.07 26.86 -14.18
N ILE A 122 -36.97 26.53 -15.46
CA ILE A 122 -36.74 25.19 -16.01
C ILE A 122 -35.50 24.59 -15.34
N ARG A 123 -35.67 23.45 -14.66
CA ARG A 123 -34.57 22.66 -14.11
C ARG A 123 -33.82 22.02 -15.26
N TYR A 124 -32.51 22.17 -15.25
CA TYR A 124 -31.63 21.29 -15.99
C TYR A 124 -30.80 20.54 -14.97
N GLU A 125 -30.84 19.21 -15.02
CA GLU A 125 -30.00 18.38 -14.17
C GLU A 125 -28.54 18.51 -14.62
N ILE A 126 -27.60 18.23 -13.71
CA ILE A 126 -26.20 18.10 -14.10
C ILE A 126 -26.08 16.83 -14.95
N ASP A 127 -25.79 16.98 -16.23
CA ASP A 127 -25.53 15.88 -17.14
C ASP A 127 -24.12 15.30 -16.95
N SER A 128 -23.11 16.15 -16.74
CA SER A 128 -21.76 15.70 -16.49
C SER A 128 -20.95 16.75 -15.74
N PHE A 129 -19.82 16.34 -15.17
CA PHE A 129 -18.85 17.27 -14.62
C PHE A 129 -17.43 16.77 -14.82
N THR A 130 -16.49 17.71 -14.89
CA THR A 130 -15.05 17.43 -14.95
C THR A 130 -14.31 18.26 -13.93
N ILE A 131 -13.25 17.71 -13.36
CA ILE A 131 -12.32 18.45 -12.52
C ILE A 131 -11.33 19.17 -13.45
N ILE A 132 -11.26 20.49 -13.33
CA ILE A 132 -10.37 21.34 -14.13
C ILE A 132 -8.98 21.38 -13.49
N SER A 133 -8.93 21.67 -12.19
CA SER A 133 -7.69 21.82 -11.46
C SER A 133 -7.85 21.50 -9.98
N GLU A 134 -6.72 21.21 -9.35
CA GLU A 134 -6.58 21.04 -7.92
C GLU A 134 -5.30 21.72 -7.44
N GLU A 135 -5.43 22.59 -6.46
CA GLU A 135 -4.33 23.26 -5.80
C GLU A 135 -4.32 22.85 -4.33
N ARG A 136 -3.14 22.50 -3.80
CA ARG A 136 -2.99 22.05 -2.41
C ARG A 136 -2.00 22.93 -1.68
N ASP A 137 -2.38 23.31 -0.47
CA ASP A 137 -1.51 24.00 0.49
C ASP A 137 -1.67 23.32 1.86
N GLY A 138 -0.78 22.35 2.14
CA GLY A 138 -0.81 21.56 3.37
C GLY A 138 -2.15 20.85 3.59
N ASN A 139 -2.89 21.31 4.60
CA ASN A 139 -4.21 20.79 4.98
C ASN A 139 -5.37 21.55 4.34
N LYS A 140 -5.12 22.42 3.37
CA LYS A 140 -6.11 23.15 2.60
C LYS A 140 -5.97 22.82 1.12
N ALA A 141 -7.08 22.89 0.40
CA ALA A 141 -7.08 22.70 -1.04
C ALA A 141 -8.19 23.50 -1.72
N THR A 142 -7.97 23.82 -2.98
CA THR A 142 -8.97 24.39 -3.89
C THR A 142 -9.14 23.43 -5.07
N VAL A 143 -10.38 23.12 -5.43
CA VAL A 143 -10.72 22.30 -6.59
C VAL A 143 -11.66 23.08 -7.48
N LEU A 144 -11.31 23.23 -8.76
CA LEU A 144 -12.18 23.83 -9.77
C LEU A 144 -12.86 22.75 -10.58
N THR A 145 -14.17 22.87 -10.79
CA THR A 145 -14.94 21.97 -11.65
C THR A 145 -15.68 22.71 -12.74
N HIS A 146 -16.00 21.97 -13.79
CA HIS A 146 -16.86 22.36 -14.88
C HIS A 146 -18.05 21.40 -14.86
N ALA A 147 -19.27 21.92 -14.68
CA ALA A 147 -20.50 21.13 -14.78
C ALA A 147 -21.25 21.51 -16.06
N THR A 148 -21.70 20.49 -16.79
CA THR A 148 -22.58 20.61 -17.95
C THR A 148 -23.97 20.17 -17.53
N TYR A 149 -24.98 20.91 -17.96
CA TYR A 149 -26.38 20.67 -17.65
C TYR A 149 -27.13 20.15 -18.88
N GLU A 150 -28.29 19.54 -18.69
CA GLU A 150 -29.09 18.96 -19.78
C GLU A 150 -29.50 19.97 -20.88
N ASN A 151 -29.58 21.27 -20.59
CA ASN A 151 -29.77 22.32 -21.60
C ASN A 151 -28.50 22.70 -22.38
N GLY A 152 -27.38 22.02 -22.15
CA GLY A 152 -26.07 22.47 -22.61
C GLY A 152 -25.52 23.66 -21.83
N GLY A 153 -26.20 24.09 -20.75
CA GLY A 153 -25.68 25.09 -19.84
C GLY A 153 -24.38 24.63 -19.21
N VAL A 154 -23.49 25.58 -18.92
CA VAL A 154 -22.17 25.31 -18.36
C VAL A 154 -21.96 26.20 -17.14
N LYS A 155 -21.48 25.62 -16.03
CA LYS A 155 -21.06 26.39 -14.85
C LYS A 155 -19.73 25.91 -14.31
N LYS A 156 -18.88 26.87 -13.94
CA LYS A 156 -17.66 26.62 -13.18
C LYS A 156 -17.94 26.79 -11.70
N THR A 157 -17.43 25.87 -10.88
CA THR A 157 -17.57 25.93 -9.43
C THR A 157 -16.23 25.71 -8.76
N LYS A 158 -15.91 26.57 -7.80
CA LYS A 158 -14.75 26.47 -6.95
C LYS A 158 -15.14 25.88 -5.61
N TYR A 159 -14.46 24.81 -5.23
CA TYR A 159 -14.62 24.15 -3.94
C TYR A 159 -13.39 24.43 -3.09
N THR A 160 -13.61 24.94 -1.89
CA THR A 160 -12.58 25.06 -0.86
C THR A 160 -12.70 23.87 0.07
N LEU A 161 -11.57 23.24 0.38
CA LEU A 161 -11.52 22.06 1.24
C LEU A 161 -10.49 22.23 2.36
N SER A 162 -10.78 21.62 3.50
CA SER A 162 -9.82 21.42 4.58
C SER A 162 -9.70 19.94 4.94
N LYS A 163 -8.52 19.51 5.38
CA LYS A 163 -8.27 18.17 5.87
C LYS A 163 -8.63 18.09 7.35
N ILE A 164 -9.73 17.41 7.66
CA ILE A 164 -10.29 17.24 9.01
C ILE A 164 -10.23 15.74 9.33
N GLU A 165 -9.57 15.37 10.44
CA GLU A 165 -9.37 13.97 10.84
C GLU A 165 -8.79 13.09 9.71
N GLY A 166 -7.84 13.64 8.95
CA GLY A 166 -7.18 12.94 7.85
C GLY A 166 -8.01 12.80 6.55
N LYS A 167 -9.24 13.32 6.53
CA LYS A 167 -10.15 13.30 5.37
C LYS A 167 -10.35 14.70 4.81
N TRP A 168 -10.40 14.81 3.49
CA TRP A 168 -10.77 16.07 2.83
C TRP A 168 -12.27 16.33 2.97
N LYS A 169 -12.60 17.52 3.46
CA LYS A 169 -13.97 18.00 3.66
C LYS A 169 -14.14 19.34 2.96
N ILE A 170 -15.22 19.48 2.21
CA ILE A 170 -15.63 20.73 1.56
C ILE A 170 -16.10 21.69 2.64
N THR A 171 -15.44 22.85 2.69
CA THR A 171 -15.68 23.93 3.66
C THR A 171 -16.32 25.16 2.99
N GLY A 172 -16.23 25.27 1.66
CA GLY A 172 -16.86 26.34 0.89
C GLY A 172 -17.14 25.95 -0.56
N ILE A 173 -18.19 26.52 -1.14
CA ILE A 173 -18.59 26.33 -2.53
C ILE A 173 -18.89 27.70 -3.11
N GLU A 174 -18.18 28.06 -4.18
CA GLU A 174 -18.31 29.35 -4.86
C GLU A 174 -18.60 29.11 -6.34
N ARG A 175 -19.74 29.61 -6.84
CA ARG A 175 -20.07 29.56 -8.27
C ARG A 175 -19.35 30.70 -8.97
N LEU A 176 -18.59 30.37 -10.01
CA LEU A 176 -17.90 31.36 -10.82
C LEU A 176 -18.82 31.77 -11.97
N ASN A 177 -18.95 33.08 -12.19
CA ASN A 177 -19.72 33.65 -13.29
C ASN A 177 -18.98 33.51 -14.62
#